data_AF-A0A6A6L357-F1
#
_entry.id   AF-A0A6A6L357-F1
#
_cell.length_a   1.000
_cell.length_b   1.000
_cell.length_c   1.000
_cell.angle_alpha   90.00
_cell.angle_beta   90.00
_cell.angle_gamma   90.00
#
_symmetry.space_group_name_H-M   'P 1'
#
loop_
_entity.id
_entity.type
_entity.pdbx_description
1 polymer ?
#
loop_
_entity_poly.entity_id
_entity_poly.type
_entity_poly.pdbx_seq_one_letter_code
_entity_poly.pdbx_strand_id
1 'polypeptide(L)'
;MQKALRVYGEVLRLVRRLPEDTRPYYGKYLRENFVNYREVDANDTTALDELFRRAYNHSLWVLNKYSVDESAANKLKEICCG
;
A
#
# COMPACT_ATOMS: atom_id res chain seq x y z
N MET A 1 -0.27 -0.59 -15.44
CA MET A 1 -0.87 -1.53 -14.46
C MET A 1 0.10 -2.38 -13.64
N GLN A 2 1.22 -2.89 -14.18
CA GLN A 2 2.11 -3.80 -13.41
C GLN A 2 2.65 -3.20 -12.08
N LYS A 3 3.01 -1.91 -12.05
CA LYS A 3 3.45 -1.21 -10.83
C LYS A 3 2.36 -1.22 -9.75
N ALA A 4 1.11 -0.90 -10.10
CA ALA A 4 -0.02 -0.90 -9.17
C ALA A 4 -0.29 -2.29 -8.55
N LEU A 5 -0.19 -3.37 -9.34
CA LEU A 5 -0.32 -4.73 -8.83
C LEU A 5 0.82 -5.12 -7.88
N ARG A 6 2.05 -4.67 -8.16
CA ARG A 6 3.20 -4.86 -7.26
C ARG A 6 2.99 -4.13 -5.94
N VAL A 7 2.55 -2.86 -5.98
CA VAL A 7 2.19 -2.08 -4.79
C VAL A 7 1.12 -2.80 -3.97
N TYR A 8 0.00 -3.19 -4.60
CA TYR A 8 -1.08 -3.92 -3.94
C TYR A 8 -0.59 -5.22 -3.28
N GLY A 9 0.23 -6.00 -3.99
CA GLY A 9 0.81 -7.24 -3.47
C GLY A 9 1.72 -7.01 -2.27
N GLU A 10 2.56 -5.97 -2.29
CA GLU A 10 3.39 -5.63 -1.13
C GLU A 10 2.58 -5.13 0.06
N VAL A 11 1.55 -4.29 -0.14
CA VAL A 11 0.69 -3.85 0.97
C VAL A 11 -0.04 -5.05 1.60
N LEU A 12 -0.50 -6.03 0.81
CA LEU A 12 -1.04 -7.29 1.35
C LEU A 12 -0.03 -8.05 2.21
N ARG A 13 1.25 -8.06 1.84
CA ARG A 13 2.30 -8.68 2.67
C ARG A 13 2.52 -7.93 3.98
N LEU A 14 2.44 -6.59 3.96
CA LEU A 14 2.50 -5.77 5.17
C LEU A 14 1.30 -6.02 6.08
N VAL A 15 0.09 -6.14 5.53
CA VAL A 15 -1.11 -6.49 6.32
C VAL A 15 -0.92 -7.82 7.08
N ARG A 16 -0.22 -8.80 6.51
CA ARG A 16 0.10 -10.07 7.19
C ARG A 16 1.07 -9.91 8.38
N ARG A 17 1.81 -8.80 8.46
CA ARG A 17 2.71 -8.48 9.59
C ARG A 17 1.96 -7.85 10.77
N LEU A 18 0.72 -7.40 10.58
CA LEU A 18 -0.10 -6.81 11.64
C LEU A 18 -0.62 -7.87 12.62
N PRO A 19 -1.10 -7.47 13.81
CA PRO A 19 -1.82 -8.35 14.73
C PRO A 19 -3.01 -9.03 14.06
N GLU A 20 -3.22 -10.31 14.36
CA GLU A 20 -4.13 -11.20 13.62
C GLU A 20 -5.58 -10.69 13.55
N ASP A 21 -6.08 -10.14 14.65
CA ASP A 21 -7.40 -9.55 14.81
C ASP A 21 -7.62 -8.31 13.92
N THR A 22 -6.55 -7.61 13.55
CA THR A 22 -6.63 -6.39 12.73
C THR A 22 -6.54 -6.66 11.22
N ARG A 23 -6.00 -7.83 10.82
CA ARG A 23 -5.74 -8.16 9.41
C ARG A 23 -7.00 -8.15 8.53
N PRO A 24 -8.16 -8.67 8.97
CA PRO A 24 -9.37 -8.63 8.15
C PRO A 24 -9.81 -7.20 7.81
N TYR A 25 -9.73 -6.29 8.78
CA TYR A 25 -10.06 -4.88 8.58
C TYR A 25 -9.15 -4.23 7.53
N TYR A 26 -7.83 -4.31 7.71
CA TYR A 26 -6.89 -3.69 6.78
C TYR A 26 -6.87 -4.36 5.40
N GLY A 27 -7.08 -5.67 5.34
CA GLY A 27 -7.23 -6.39 4.08
C GLY A 27 -8.48 -5.96 3.29
N LYS A 28 -9.60 -5.71 3.98
CA LYS A 28 -10.80 -5.13 3.36
C LYS A 28 -10.53 -3.70 2.88
N TYR A 29 -9.99 -2.84 3.75
CA TYR A 29 -9.70 -1.45 3.45
C TYR A 29 -8.78 -1.29 2.23
N LEU A 30 -7.74 -2.14 2.11
CA LEU A 30 -6.85 -2.14 0.95
C LEU A 30 -7.58 -2.47 -0.36
N ARG A 31 -8.44 -3.51 -0.35
CA ARG A 31 -9.21 -3.90 -1.53
C ARG A 31 -10.13 -2.78 -2.00
N GLU A 32 -10.85 -2.17 -1.07
CA GLU A 32 -11.75 -1.05 -1.36
C GLU A 32 -10.98 0.13 -1.93
N ASN A 33 -9.86 0.52 -1.31
CA ASN A 33 -9.02 1.61 -1.82
C ASN A 33 -8.46 1.31 -3.21
N PHE A 34 -8.02 0.09 -3.48
CA PHE A 34 -7.49 -0.27 -4.79
C PHE A 34 -8.56 -0.14 -5.89
N VAL A 35 -9.80 -0.55 -5.61
CA VAL A 35 -10.93 -0.43 -6.55
C VAL A 35 -11.37 1.03 -6.75
N ASN A 36 -11.24 1.88 -5.73
CA ASN A 36 -11.62 3.30 -5.81
C ASN A 36 -10.81 4.09 -6.84
N TYR A 37 -9.59 3.65 -7.17
CA TYR A 37 -8.72 4.31 -8.14
C TYR A 37 -8.66 3.59 -9.49
N ARG A 38 -9.60 2.68 -9.78
CA ARG A 38 -9.60 1.89 -11.04
C ARG A 38 -9.80 2.74 -12.31
N GLU A 39 -10.41 3.92 -12.16
CA GLU A 39 -10.75 4.84 -13.27
C GLU A 39 -9.70 5.94 -13.45
N VAL A 40 -8.64 5.94 -12.62
CA VAL A 40 -7.50 6.85 -12.81
C VAL A 40 -6.81 6.48 -14.12
N ASP A 41 -6.54 7.49 -14.94
CA ASP A 41 -5.87 7.29 -16.23
C ASP A 41 -4.49 6.65 -16.02
N ALA A 42 -4.27 5.52 -16.68
CA ALA A 42 -3.01 4.80 -16.62
C ALA A 42 -1.85 5.59 -17.26
N ASN A 43 -2.15 6.62 -18.05
CA ASN A 43 -1.18 7.52 -18.68
C ASN A 43 -0.90 8.78 -17.85
N ASP A 44 -1.69 9.08 -16.82
CA ASP A 44 -1.42 10.18 -15.89
C ASP A 44 -0.40 9.71 -14.84
N THR A 45 0.86 9.81 -15.21
CA THR A 45 1.98 9.41 -14.35
C THR A 45 2.03 10.19 -13.05
N THR A 46 1.61 11.46 -13.06
CA THR A 46 1.61 12.32 -11.88
C THR A 46 0.58 11.85 -10.86
N ALA A 47 -0.66 11.61 -11.30
CA ALA A 47 -1.70 11.06 -10.44
C ALA A 47 -1.32 9.69 -9.88
N LEU A 48 -0.72 8.82 -10.70
CA LEU A 48 -0.27 7.50 -10.26
C LEU A 48 0.85 7.59 -9.21
N ASP A 49 1.84 8.44 -9.41
CA ASP A 49 2.95 8.60 -8.46
C ASP A 49 2.46 9.19 -7.12
N GLU A 50 1.51 10.12 -7.13
CA GLU A 50 0.85 10.60 -5.91
C GLU A 50 0.14 9.47 -5.16
N LEU A 51 -0.57 8.59 -5.89
CA LEU A 51 -1.25 7.44 -5.30
C LEU A 51 -0.25 6.44 -4.70
N PHE A 52 0.85 6.15 -5.39
CA PHE A 52 1.89 5.26 -4.87
C PHE A 52 2.55 5.84 -3.62
N ARG A 53 2.84 7.14 -3.61
CA ARG A 53 3.41 7.82 -2.44
C ARG A 53 2.45 7.83 -1.27
N ARG A 54 1.15 8.04 -1.52
CA ARG A 54 0.09 7.92 -0.50
C ARG A 54 -0.01 6.50 0.05
N ALA A 55 0.07 5.48 -0.81
CA ALA A 55 0.04 4.07 -0.40
C ALA A 55 1.23 3.72 0.51
N TYR A 56 2.43 4.21 0.19
CA TYR A 56 3.62 4.05 1.04
C TYR A 56 3.44 4.73 2.40
N ASN A 57 3.09 6.02 2.41
CA ASN A 57 2.94 6.78 3.65
C ASN A 57 1.86 6.19 4.56
N HIS A 58 0.73 5.77 3.99
CA HIS A 58 -0.34 5.18 4.77
C HIS A 58 0.05 3.82 5.33
N SER A 59 0.76 3.00 4.54
CA SER A 59 1.28 1.71 5.02
C SER A 59 2.26 1.92 6.18
N LEU A 60 3.16 2.89 6.09
CA LEU A 60 4.09 3.25 7.17
C LEU A 60 3.35 3.67 8.45
N TRP A 61 2.33 4.52 8.31
CA TRP A 61 1.50 4.95 9.45
C TRP A 61 0.81 3.76 10.13
N VAL A 62 0.24 2.82 9.36
CA VAL A 62 -0.39 1.61 9.92
C VAL A 62 0.63 0.73 10.62
N LEU A 63 1.83 0.52 10.05
CA LEU A 63 2.88 -0.26 10.69
C LEU A 63 3.29 0.36 12.04
N ASN A 64 3.51 1.67 12.07
CA ASN A 64 3.89 2.40 13.28
C ASN A 64 2.80 2.33 14.36
N LYS A 65 1.52 2.40 13.97
CA LYS A 65 0.38 2.23 14.88
C LYS A 65 0.43 0.90 15.65
N TYR A 66 0.97 -0.16 15.05
CA TYR A 66 1.08 -1.49 15.66
C TYR A 66 2.52 -1.85 16.05
N SER A 67 3.42 -0.86 16.15
CA SER A 67 4.83 -1.06 16.51
C SER A 67 5.55 -2.08 15.62
N VAL A 68 5.15 -2.20 14.36
CA VAL A 68 5.87 -3.00 13.36
C VAL A 68 7.01 -2.16 12.82
N ASP A 69 8.21 -2.76 12.78
CA ASP A 69 9.43 -2.10 12.31
C ASP A 69 9.28 -1.53 10.88
N GLU A 70 9.67 -0.27 10.70
CA GLU A 70 9.54 0.46 9.43
C GLU A 70 10.31 -0.20 8.27
N SER A 71 11.40 -0.93 8.57
CA SER A 71 12.17 -1.66 7.56
C SER A 71 11.34 -2.72 6.83
N ALA A 72 10.24 -3.19 7.42
CA ALA A 72 9.28 -4.06 6.75
C ALA A 72 8.73 -3.43 5.46
N ALA A 73 8.64 -2.10 5.40
CA ALA A 73 8.15 -1.34 4.25
C ALA A 73 9.24 -0.95 3.23
N ASN A 74 10.51 -1.35 3.40
CA ASN A 74 11.60 -0.98 2.48
C ASN A 74 11.28 -1.36 1.02
N LYS A 75 10.78 -2.57 0.81
CA LYS A 75 10.39 -3.03 -0.53
C LYS A 75 9.22 -2.22 -1.11
N LEU A 76 8.27 -1.80 -0.27
CA LEU A 76 7.18 -0.93 -0.71
C LEU A 76 7.70 0.47 -1.08
N LYS A 77 8.65 1.00 -0.30
CA LYS A 77 9.33 2.28 -0.57
C LYS A 77 10.01 2.26 -1.94
N GLU A 78 10.78 1.21 -2.23
CA GLU A 78 11.47 1.05 -3.52
C GLU A 78 10.49 1.03 -4.70
N ILE A 79 9.34 0.36 -4.54
CA ILE A 79 8.34 0.28 -5.64
C ILE A 79 7.59 1.60 -5.80
N CYS A 80 7.25 2.27 -4.70
CA CYS A 80 6.42 3.48 -4.73
C CYS A 80 7.21 4.76 -5.02
N CYS A 81 8.47 4.83 -4.59
CA CYS A 81 9.28 6.05 -4.56
C CYS A 81 10.60 5.92 -5.33
N GLY A 82 10.90 4.73 -5.87
CA GLY A 82 12.03 4.49 -6.78
C GLY A 82 11.62 4.45 -8.25
#